data_AF-A0A5N6Q0Y6-F1
#
_entry.id   AF-A0A5N6Q0Y6-F1
#
_cell.length_a   1.000
_cell.length_b   1.000
_cell.length_c   1.000
_cell.angle_alpha   90.00
_cell.angle_beta   90.00
_cell.angle_gamma   90.00
#
_symmetry.space_group_name_H-M   'P 1'
#
loop_
_entity.id
_entity.type
_entity.pdbx_description
1 polymer ?
#
loop_
_entity_poly.entity_id
_entity_poly.type
_entity_poly.pdbx_seq_one_letter_code
_entity_poly.pdbx_strand_id
1 'polypeptide(L)'
;MEKNGGFEKQKPIATFKVGSKLKMFERSLGVRDDQRTGFCSERVVVKLPRIGTLALNNWGNMEAVQQALNVHQGMVGKFEEINSTLHYNQGKNDTICYAYDIFSSYSYHKKLSTKSCRALIFSGDHDLTFPYVGVEQWIASLNLEVEAPWKPFYVDNQVGGYLTKYVLNNYSLTYATVKGAGHVVEIYKPKEAFVLVQRWFSSQALSSDS
;
A
#
# COMPACT_ATOMS: atom_id res chain seq x y z
N MET A 1 -14.89 20.88 -53.61
CA MET A 1 -13.46 21.19 -53.75
C MET A 1 -12.93 21.63 -52.40
N GLU A 2 -11.87 20.96 -51.98
CA GLU A 2 -11.32 20.91 -50.63
C GLU A 2 -10.72 22.24 -50.16
N LYS A 3 -10.75 22.47 -48.84
CA LYS A 3 -9.80 23.38 -48.18
C LYS A 3 -9.02 22.59 -47.13
N ASN A 4 -7.75 22.38 -47.47
CA ASN A 4 -6.69 21.83 -46.63
C ASN A 4 -6.43 22.72 -45.40
N GLY A 5 -6.41 22.12 -44.21
CA GLY A 5 -5.84 22.69 -43.00
C GLY A 5 -4.70 21.79 -42.52
N GLY A 6 -3.47 22.30 -42.55
CA GLY A 6 -2.24 21.54 -42.30
C GLY A 6 -2.07 21.10 -40.84
N PHE A 7 -1.51 19.90 -40.68
CA PHE A 7 -1.00 19.39 -39.41
C PHE A 7 0.42 19.91 -39.18
N GLU A 8 0.63 20.61 -38.07
CA GLU A 8 1.92 21.08 -37.60
C GLU A 8 2.69 19.90 -36.96
N LYS A 9 3.87 19.57 -37.49
CA LYS A 9 4.74 18.51 -36.97
C LYS A 9 5.53 19.04 -35.76
N GLN A 10 5.23 18.53 -34.56
CA GLN A 10 6.10 18.72 -33.39
C GLN A 10 7.47 18.05 -33.61
N LYS A 11 8.54 18.79 -33.31
CA LYS A 11 9.93 18.31 -33.33
C LYS A 11 10.21 17.40 -32.11
N PRO A 12 11.05 16.36 -32.24
CA PRO A 12 11.40 15.50 -31.12
C PRO A 12 12.33 16.21 -30.13
N ILE A 13 12.02 16.12 -28.84
CA ILE A 13 12.86 16.56 -27.73
C ILE A 13 13.78 15.40 -27.32
N ALA A 14 15.03 15.76 -27.01
CA ALA A 14 16.19 14.89 -26.84
C ALA A 14 16.04 13.73 -25.85
N THR A 15 16.57 12.58 -26.24
CA THR A 15 16.67 11.35 -25.44
C THR A 15 17.89 11.42 -24.51
N PHE A 16 17.70 11.36 -23.20
CA PHE A 16 18.78 11.21 -22.23
C PHE A 16 19.26 9.74 -22.20
N LYS A 17 20.56 9.54 -22.40
CA LYS A 17 21.22 8.24 -22.39
C LYS A 17 21.67 7.92 -20.96
N VAL A 18 20.96 7.04 -20.25
CA VAL A 18 21.42 6.52 -18.95
C VAL A 18 22.47 5.43 -19.19
N GLY A 19 23.66 5.65 -18.65
CA GLY A 19 24.85 4.84 -18.87
C GLY A 19 24.81 3.45 -18.23
N SER A 20 25.13 2.46 -19.06
CA SER A 20 26.02 1.29 -18.88
C SER A 20 26.09 0.45 -17.60
N LYS A 21 25.33 0.68 -16.53
CA LYS A 21 25.34 -0.22 -15.34
C LYS A 21 24.14 -1.16 -15.21
N LEU A 22 23.17 -1.07 -16.12
CA LEU A 22 21.95 -1.89 -16.08
C LEU A 22 21.97 -3.14 -16.99
N LYS A 23 23.12 -3.51 -17.57
CA LYS A 23 23.20 -4.68 -18.49
C LYS A 23 23.60 -6.00 -17.85
N MET A 24 23.91 -6.03 -16.55
CA MET A 24 24.29 -7.30 -15.89
C MET A 24 23.12 -8.07 -15.28
N PHE A 25 21.91 -7.48 -15.21
CA PHE A 25 20.75 -8.16 -14.60
C PHE A 25 19.79 -8.81 -15.61
N GLU A 26 19.93 -8.51 -16.91
CA GLU A 26 18.98 -8.95 -17.95
C GLU A 26 19.37 -10.25 -18.67
N ARG A 27 20.35 -11.03 -18.18
CA ARG A 27 20.79 -12.27 -18.85
C ARG A 27 20.44 -13.59 -18.17
N SER A 28 19.72 -13.57 -17.04
CA SER A 28 19.27 -14.82 -16.37
C SER A 28 17.78 -15.14 -16.52
N LEU A 29 16.98 -14.25 -17.12
CA LEU A 29 15.55 -14.47 -17.31
C LEU A 29 15.22 -14.04 -18.74
N GLY A 30 15.06 -14.99 -19.65
CA GLY A 30 14.84 -14.75 -21.07
C GLY A 30 13.50 -14.05 -21.34
N VAL A 31 13.47 -12.73 -21.24
CA VAL A 31 12.29 -11.90 -21.57
C VAL A 31 12.50 -11.31 -22.97
N ARG A 32 11.61 -11.65 -23.90
CA ARG A 32 11.47 -10.98 -25.20
C ARG A 32 10.50 -9.80 -25.06
N ASP A 33 10.85 -8.72 -25.72
CA ASP A 33 10.17 -7.43 -25.75
C ASP A 33 8.87 -7.55 -26.58
N ASP A 34 7.70 -7.31 -25.97
CA ASP A 34 6.44 -7.07 -26.69
C ASP A 34 5.69 -5.91 -26.03
N GLN A 35 5.65 -4.79 -26.76
CA GLN A 35 4.97 -3.57 -26.35
C GLN A 35 3.47 -3.66 -26.59
N ARG A 36 2.77 -4.52 -25.83
CA ARG A 36 1.29 -4.46 -25.72
C ARG A 36 0.69 -5.35 -24.64
N THR A 37 1.18 -5.32 -23.40
CA THR A 37 0.47 -5.95 -22.27
C THR A 37 0.64 -5.13 -20.99
N GLY A 38 -0.47 -4.89 -20.30
CA GLY A 38 -0.44 -4.38 -18.93
C GLY A 38 0.32 -5.37 -18.05
N PHE A 39 1.10 -4.84 -17.11
CA PHE A 39 1.84 -5.61 -16.10
C PHE A 39 0.89 -6.56 -15.37
N CYS A 40 0.79 -7.80 -15.86
CA CYS A 40 0.26 -8.93 -15.12
C CYS A 40 1.48 -9.76 -14.75
N SER A 41 2.15 -9.37 -13.66
CA SER A 41 3.15 -10.22 -13.05
C SER A 41 2.48 -11.52 -12.67
N GLU A 42 2.99 -12.65 -13.16
CA GLU A 42 2.71 -13.96 -12.56
C GLU A 42 2.97 -13.81 -11.05
N ARG A 43 1.90 -13.93 -10.25
CA ARG A 43 1.98 -13.82 -8.80
C ARG A 43 2.63 -15.09 -8.28
N VAL A 44 3.92 -15.02 -7.93
CA VAL A 44 4.50 -15.96 -6.97
C VAL A 44 3.82 -15.67 -5.63
N VAL A 45 2.76 -16.42 -5.31
CA VAL A 45 2.14 -16.38 -3.98
C VAL A 45 3.08 -17.11 -3.02
N VAL A 46 4.02 -16.38 -2.41
CA VAL A 46 4.84 -16.90 -1.32
C VAL A 46 3.95 -17.03 -0.08
N LYS A 47 3.34 -18.20 0.10
CA LYS A 47 2.54 -18.53 1.28
C LYS A 47 3.51 -18.86 2.43
N LEU A 48 4.01 -17.84 3.12
CA LEU A 48 4.84 -18.06 4.31
C LEU A 48 3.97 -18.73 5.40
N PRO A 49 4.41 -19.86 5.98
CA PRO A 49 3.74 -20.43 7.15
C PRO A 49 3.93 -19.44 8.30
N ARG A 50 2.87 -18.70 8.65
CA ARG A 50 2.90 -17.77 9.77
C ARG A 50 2.82 -18.57 11.06
N ILE A 51 3.94 -18.74 11.77
CA ILE A 51 3.97 -19.34 13.12
C ILE A 51 2.94 -18.65 14.05
N GLY A 52 2.68 -17.36 13.83
CA GLY A 52 1.64 -16.60 14.53
C GLY A 52 0.21 -17.12 14.31
N THR A 53 -0.12 -17.66 13.14
CA THR A 53 -1.48 -18.15 12.82
C THR A 53 -1.90 -19.31 13.71
N LEU A 54 -1.00 -20.26 13.97
CA LEU A 54 -1.30 -21.41 14.82
C LEU A 54 -1.51 -20.98 16.28
N ALA A 55 -0.66 -20.08 16.78
CA ALA A 55 -0.77 -19.57 18.15
C ALA A 55 -2.08 -18.79 18.36
N LEU A 56 -2.43 -17.91 17.42
CA LEU A 56 -3.68 -17.14 17.45
C LEU A 56 -4.91 -18.04 17.36
N ASN A 57 -4.91 -19.01 16.44
CA ASN A 57 -6.03 -19.96 16.31
C ASN A 57 -6.20 -20.80 17.57
N ASN A 58 -5.12 -21.29 18.17
CA ASN A 58 -5.20 -22.06 19.41
C ASN A 58 -5.74 -21.21 20.57
N TRP A 59 -5.20 -19.99 20.74
CA TRP A 59 -5.62 -19.07 21.80
C TRP A 59 -7.09 -18.65 21.64
N GLY A 60 -7.52 -18.25 20.44
CA GLY A 60 -8.90 -17.80 20.18
C GLY A 60 -9.95 -18.91 20.28
N ASN A 61 -9.53 -20.18 20.25
CA ASN A 61 -10.42 -21.34 20.45
C ASN A 61 -10.38 -21.91 21.88
N MET A 62 -9.65 -21.28 22.82
CA MET A 62 -9.73 -21.67 24.24
C MET A 62 -11.08 -21.26 24.81
N GLU A 63 -11.76 -22.17 25.49
CA GLU A 63 -13.08 -21.90 26.11
C GLU A 63 -13.02 -20.71 27.07
N ALA A 64 -11.99 -20.64 27.92
CA ALA A 64 -11.82 -19.52 28.84
C ALA A 64 -11.67 -18.16 28.13
N VAL A 65 -11.00 -18.14 26.97
CA VAL A 65 -10.85 -16.92 26.14
C VAL A 65 -12.19 -16.56 25.51
N GLN A 66 -12.91 -17.54 24.93
CA GLN A 66 -14.22 -17.32 24.34
C GLN A 66 -15.24 -16.82 25.37
N GLN A 67 -15.29 -17.43 26.55
CA GLN A 67 -16.13 -16.99 27.66
C GLN A 67 -15.79 -15.56 28.10
N ALA A 68 -14.51 -15.24 28.26
CA ALA A 68 -14.08 -13.88 28.63
C ALA A 68 -14.42 -12.83 27.56
N LEU A 69 -14.50 -13.23 26.29
CA LEU A 69 -14.91 -12.40 25.16
C LEU A 69 -16.43 -12.45 24.88
N ASN A 70 -17.22 -13.10 25.73
CA ASN A 70 -18.67 -13.33 25.57
C ASN A 70 -19.06 -14.06 24.27
N VAL A 71 -18.18 -14.94 23.78
CA VAL A 71 -18.46 -15.87 22.68
C VAL A 71 -18.97 -17.18 23.30
N HIS A 72 -20.26 -17.46 23.13
CA HIS A 72 -20.89 -18.65 23.70
C HIS A 72 -21.00 -19.77 22.66
N GLN A 73 -20.97 -21.01 23.16
CA GLN A 73 -21.12 -22.20 22.33
C GLN A 73 -22.43 -22.12 21.53
N GLY A 74 -22.32 -22.26 20.20
CA GLY A 74 -23.44 -22.14 19.26
C GLY A 74 -23.58 -20.79 18.56
N MET A 75 -22.86 -19.74 18.97
CA MET A 75 -22.87 -18.45 18.24
C MET A 75 -22.10 -18.51 16.90
N VAL A 76 -20.88 -19.05 16.95
CA VAL A 76 -19.95 -19.11 15.81
C VAL A 76 -19.18 -20.43 15.84
N GLY A 77 -18.66 -20.84 14.69
CA GLY A 77 -17.80 -22.01 14.56
C GLY A 77 -16.41 -21.80 15.19
N LYS A 78 -15.43 -22.64 14.81
CA LYS A 78 -14.05 -22.43 15.25
C LYS A 78 -13.51 -21.10 14.75
N PHE A 79 -12.79 -20.40 15.62
CA PHE A 79 -12.04 -19.21 15.23
C PHE A 79 -10.91 -19.61 14.28
N GLU A 80 -10.81 -18.93 13.14
CA GLU A 80 -9.75 -19.06 12.16
C GLU A 80 -9.30 -17.66 11.73
N GLU A 81 -8.01 -17.34 11.87
CA GLU A 81 -7.45 -16.05 11.46
C GLU A 81 -7.72 -15.73 9.98
N ILE A 82 -7.67 -16.74 9.12
CA ILE A 82 -7.96 -16.62 7.69
C ILE A 82 -9.06 -17.61 7.34
N ASN A 83 -10.28 -17.11 7.14
CA ASN A 83 -11.36 -17.93 6.62
C ASN A 83 -11.18 -18.11 5.11
N SER A 84 -10.56 -19.21 4.69
CA SER A 84 -10.37 -19.49 3.26
C SER A 84 -11.68 -19.74 2.53
N THR A 85 -12.78 -20.08 3.20
CA THR A 85 -14.06 -20.33 2.53
C THR A 85 -14.75 -19.07 2.01
N LEU A 86 -14.32 -17.88 2.49
CA LEU A 86 -14.72 -16.59 1.95
C LEU A 86 -14.00 -16.32 0.63
N HIS A 87 -14.44 -17.01 -0.42
CA HIS A 87 -13.95 -16.79 -1.77
C HIS A 87 -14.83 -15.79 -2.53
N TYR A 88 -14.19 -15.12 -3.49
CA TYR A 88 -14.91 -14.33 -4.46
C TYR A 88 -15.59 -15.23 -5.51
N ASN A 89 -16.87 -14.99 -5.79
CA ASN A 89 -17.66 -15.72 -6.80
C ASN A 89 -17.36 -15.25 -8.23
N GLN A 90 -16.14 -15.46 -8.73
CA GLN A 90 -15.84 -15.38 -10.18
C GLN A 90 -15.22 -16.67 -10.74
N GLY A 91 -15.38 -17.81 -10.07
CA GLY A 91 -14.88 -19.10 -10.59
C GLY A 91 -13.36 -19.17 -10.72
N LYS A 92 -12.63 -18.38 -9.92
CA LYS A 92 -11.16 -18.40 -9.85
C LYS A 92 -10.72 -18.97 -8.51
N ASN A 93 -9.91 -20.03 -8.56
CA ASN A 93 -9.46 -20.78 -7.39
C ASN A 93 -8.29 -20.12 -6.65
N ASP A 94 -7.78 -18.97 -7.13
CA ASP A 94 -6.61 -18.27 -6.60
C ASP A 94 -6.96 -17.04 -5.74
N THR A 95 -8.21 -16.90 -5.32
CA THR A 95 -8.69 -15.65 -4.68
C THR A 95 -8.44 -15.64 -3.17
N ILE A 96 -7.64 -14.67 -2.70
CA ILE A 96 -7.72 -14.15 -1.33
C ILE A 96 -9.07 -13.43 -1.22
N CYS A 97 -9.70 -13.47 -0.04
CA CYS A 97 -10.99 -12.83 0.26
C CYS A 97 -11.09 -11.43 -0.38
N TYR A 98 -12.18 -11.16 -1.09
CA TYR A 98 -12.53 -9.85 -1.66
C TYR A 98 -11.54 -9.24 -2.68
N ALA A 99 -10.54 -10.01 -3.14
CA ALA A 99 -9.46 -9.49 -4.00
C ALA A 99 -9.93 -8.88 -5.34
N TYR A 100 -11.19 -9.09 -5.72
CA TYR A 100 -11.75 -8.65 -7.00
C TYR A 100 -13.07 -7.90 -6.88
N ASP A 101 -13.59 -7.69 -5.67
CA ASP A 101 -14.81 -6.91 -5.43
C ASP A 101 -14.59 -5.44 -5.78
N ILE A 102 -13.38 -4.95 -5.49
CA ILE A 102 -12.95 -3.57 -5.77
C ILE A 102 -11.60 -3.64 -6.50
N PHE A 103 -11.62 -3.38 -7.81
CA PHE A 103 -10.40 -3.38 -8.62
C PHE A 103 -9.43 -2.25 -8.24
N SER A 104 -9.96 -1.09 -7.81
CA SER A 104 -9.15 0.03 -7.36
C SER A 104 -9.92 0.92 -6.40
N SER A 105 -9.24 1.35 -5.33
CA SER A 105 -9.75 2.33 -4.37
C SER A 105 -9.62 3.78 -4.86
N TYR A 106 -9.01 4.02 -6.03
CA TYR A 106 -8.70 5.36 -6.54
C TYR A 106 -9.91 6.30 -6.57
N SER A 107 -11.03 5.84 -7.13
CA SER A 107 -12.24 6.67 -7.28
C SER A 107 -12.82 7.11 -5.93
N TYR A 108 -12.68 6.28 -4.89
CA TYR A 108 -13.10 6.61 -3.53
C TYR A 108 -12.17 7.64 -2.89
N HIS A 109 -10.86 7.46 -3.02
CA HIS A 109 -9.89 8.44 -2.51
C HIS A 109 -9.96 9.78 -3.24
N LYS A 110 -10.23 9.79 -4.54
CA LYS A 110 -10.47 11.02 -5.30
C LYS A 110 -11.74 11.75 -4.82
N LYS A 111 -12.78 11.03 -4.40
CA LYS A 111 -13.96 11.63 -3.75
C LYS A 111 -13.61 12.17 -2.37
N LEU A 112 -12.85 11.43 -1.56
CA LEU A 112 -12.41 11.86 -0.24
C LEU A 112 -11.54 13.12 -0.30
N SER A 113 -10.73 13.29 -1.34
CA SER A 113 -9.90 14.50 -1.52
C SER A 113 -10.70 15.78 -1.76
N THR A 114 -12.02 15.69 -1.97
CA THR A 114 -12.92 16.86 -2.05
C THR A 114 -13.53 17.24 -0.70
N LYS A 115 -13.29 16.44 0.35
CA LYS A 115 -13.83 16.63 1.70
C LYS A 115 -12.76 17.22 2.62
N SER A 116 -13.20 17.79 3.73
CA SER A 116 -12.29 18.15 4.82
C SER A 116 -11.99 16.91 5.65
N CYS A 117 -10.92 16.20 5.29
CA CYS A 117 -10.45 15.05 6.04
C CYS A 117 -8.93 14.89 5.92
N ARG A 118 -8.37 14.09 6.83
CA ARG A 118 -6.96 13.71 6.83
C ARG A 118 -6.84 12.22 6.58
N ALA A 119 -5.87 11.83 5.77
CA ALA A 119 -5.52 10.44 5.53
C ALA A 119 -4.08 10.16 5.95
N LEU A 120 -3.85 8.98 6.50
CA LEU A 120 -2.52 8.39 6.68
C LEU A 120 -2.47 7.12 5.84
N ILE A 121 -1.46 7.01 4.99
CA ILE A 121 -1.12 5.78 4.29
C ILE A 121 0.32 5.46 4.67
N PHE A 122 0.59 4.22 5.06
CA PHE A 122 1.95 3.81 5.35
C PHE A 122 2.24 2.39 4.90
N SER A 123 3.51 2.13 4.58
CA SER A 123 3.97 0.85 4.06
C SER A 123 5.30 0.47 4.69
N GLY A 124 5.57 -0.83 4.80
CA GLY A 124 6.92 -1.32 5.07
C GLY A 124 7.75 -1.27 3.80
N ASP A 125 8.97 -0.73 3.85
CA ASP A 125 9.83 -0.62 2.66
C ASP A 125 10.43 -1.97 2.19
N HIS A 126 10.30 -3.03 2.99
CA HIS A 126 10.70 -4.40 2.65
C HIS A 126 9.51 -5.29 2.25
N ASP A 127 8.29 -4.75 2.11
CA ASP A 127 7.16 -5.53 1.61
C ASP A 127 7.32 -5.81 0.10
N LEU A 128 7.42 -7.09 -0.25
CA LEU A 128 7.48 -7.55 -1.64
C LEU A 128 6.10 -7.97 -2.19
N THR A 129 5.09 -8.11 -1.32
CA THR A 129 3.72 -8.46 -1.73
C THR A 129 2.98 -7.23 -2.24
N PHE A 130 3.10 -6.11 -1.51
CA PHE A 130 2.56 -4.81 -1.92
C PHE A 130 3.64 -3.73 -1.79
N PRO A 131 4.58 -3.66 -2.76
CA PRO A 131 5.72 -2.75 -2.68
C PRO A 131 5.31 -1.29 -2.57
N TYR A 132 6.02 -0.55 -1.71
CA TYR A 132 5.76 0.88 -1.43
C TYR A 132 5.79 1.75 -2.70
N VAL A 133 6.63 1.42 -3.67
CA VAL A 133 6.72 2.12 -4.97
C VAL A 133 5.40 2.12 -5.75
N GLY A 134 4.59 1.05 -5.63
CA GLY A 134 3.27 0.98 -6.24
C GLY A 134 2.29 1.94 -5.56
N VAL A 135 2.41 2.08 -4.24
CA VAL A 135 1.62 3.05 -3.46
C VAL A 135 2.03 4.47 -3.81
N GLU A 136 3.31 4.77 -3.98
CA GLU A 136 3.79 6.09 -4.43
C GLU A 136 3.21 6.47 -5.80
N GLN A 137 3.23 5.55 -6.77
CA GLN A 137 2.62 5.77 -8.08
C GLN A 137 1.10 6.00 -7.98
N TRP A 138 0.42 5.23 -7.14
CA TRP A 138 -1.00 5.40 -6.90
C TRP A 138 -1.31 6.77 -6.26
N ILE A 139 -0.52 7.22 -5.28
CA ILE A 139 -0.67 8.56 -4.67
C ILE A 139 -0.41 9.66 -5.71
N ALA A 140 0.62 9.52 -6.54
CA ALA A 140 0.92 10.48 -7.60
C ALA A 140 -0.28 10.65 -8.56
N SER A 141 -1.02 9.57 -8.85
CA SER A 141 -2.21 9.63 -9.70
C SER A 141 -3.35 10.48 -9.12
N LEU A 142 -3.41 10.70 -7.79
CA LEU A 142 -4.40 11.57 -7.16
C LEU A 142 -4.19 13.05 -7.49
N ASN A 143 -3.00 13.42 -7.99
CA ASN A 143 -2.61 14.78 -8.36
C ASN A 143 -2.81 15.77 -7.20
N LEU A 144 -2.25 15.43 -6.04
CA LEU A 144 -2.22 16.28 -4.85
C LEU A 144 -0.94 17.14 -4.85
N GLU A 145 -1.01 18.31 -4.23
CA GLU A 145 0.17 19.18 -4.08
C GLU A 145 1.06 18.67 -2.94
N VAL A 146 2.38 18.76 -3.10
CA VAL A 146 3.34 18.40 -2.05
C VAL A 146 3.53 19.60 -1.12
N GLU A 147 3.01 19.50 0.10
CA GLU A 147 3.19 20.52 1.15
C GLU A 147 4.54 20.33 1.87
N ALA A 148 4.89 19.08 2.17
CA ALA A 148 6.19 18.75 2.77
C ALA A 148 6.82 17.59 1.99
N PRO A 149 8.01 17.78 1.41
CA PRO A 149 8.66 16.74 0.61
C PRO A 149 9.16 15.59 1.50
N TRP A 150 9.60 14.52 0.84
CA TRP A 150 10.14 13.31 1.45
C TRP A 150 11.24 13.61 2.48
N LYS A 151 10.93 13.38 3.76
CA LYS A 151 11.83 13.66 4.89
C LYS A 151 11.88 12.49 5.86
N PRO A 152 13.05 12.21 6.46
CA PRO A 152 13.15 11.15 7.45
C PRO A 152 12.38 11.53 8.71
N PHE A 153 11.77 10.53 9.35
CA PHE A 153 11.34 10.65 10.74
C PHE A 153 12.22 9.78 11.64
N TYR A 154 12.43 10.26 12.87
CA TYR A 154 13.35 9.63 13.80
C TYR A 154 12.62 8.97 14.97
N VAL A 155 13.14 7.83 15.41
CA VAL A 155 12.76 7.10 16.61
C VAL A 155 14.06 6.71 17.30
N ASP A 156 14.24 7.09 18.57
CA ASP A 156 15.49 6.89 19.33
C ASP A 156 16.77 7.33 18.58
N ASN A 157 16.73 8.49 17.93
CA ASN A 157 17.85 9.01 17.12
C ASN A 157 18.27 8.13 15.93
N GLN A 158 17.44 7.15 15.55
CA GLN A 158 17.59 6.35 14.33
C GLN A 158 16.52 6.74 13.32
N VAL A 159 16.82 6.57 12.03
CA VAL A 159 15.82 6.76 10.97
C VAL A 159 14.79 5.64 11.07
N GLY A 160 13.58 5.98 11.51
CA GLY A 160 12.46 5.04 11.57
C GLY A 160 11.78 4.86 10.21
N GLY A 161 12.00 5.79 9.28
CA GLY A 161 11.41 5.79 7.97
C GLY A 161 11.38 7.18 7.37
N TYR A 162 10.54 7.37 6.36
CA TYR A 162 10.39 8.63 5.64
C TYR A 162 8.93 8.98 5.44
N LEU A 163 8.63 10.27 5.28
CA LEU A 163 7.28 10.76 5.04
C LEU A 163 7.24 11.88 4.00
N THR A 164 6.13 11.94 3.25
CA THR A 164 5.73 13.08 2.41
C THR A 164 4.33 13.51 2.85
N LYS A 165 4.10 14.82 2.96
CA LYS A 165 2.77 15.38 3.22
C LYS A 165 2.24 16.05 1.96
N TYR A 166 1.03 15.67 1.60
CA TYR A 166 0.29 16.19 0.46
C TYR A 166 -0.96 16.93 0.92
N VAL A 167 -1.37 17.93 0.15
CA VAL A 167 -2.57 18.73 0.40
C VAL A 167 -3.38 18.96 -0.87
N LEU A 168 -4.68 19.19 -0.68
CA LEU A 168 -5.58 19.68 -1.72
C LEU A 168 -6.77 20.37 -1.04
N ASN A 169 -6.88 21.69 -1.13
CA ASN A 169 -7.90 22.46 -0.40
C ASN A 169 -7.86 22.10 1.12
N ASN A 170 -8.98 21.62 1.67
CA ASN A 170 -9.11 21.22 3.08
C ASN A 170 -8.79 19.74 3.33
N TYR A 171 -8.22 19.04 2.34
CA TYR A 171 -7.78 17.66 2.45
C TYR A 171 -6.27 17.58 2.67
N SER A 172 -5.83 16.65 3.51
CA SER A 172 -4.40 16.30 3.63
C SER A 172 -4.17 14.80 3.64
N LEU A 173 -3.08 14.36 3.01
CA LEU A 173 -2.61 12.98 2.98
C LEU A 173 -1.17 12.95 3.45
N THR A 174 -0.89 12.18 4.50
CA THR A 174 0.47 11.84 4.90
C THR A 174 0.78 10.45 4.40
N TYR A 175 1.85 10.33 3.60
CA TYR A 175 2.38 9.04 3.19
C TYR A 175 3.67 8.78 3.94
N ALA A 176 3.86 7.56 4.45
CA ALA A 176 5.09 7.17 5.13
C ALA A 176 5.57 5.77 4.75
N THR A 177 6.88 5.59 4.67
CA THR A 177 7.51 4.26 4.71
C THR A 177 8.12 4.01 6.06
N VAL A 178 8.03 2.79 6.56
CA VAL A 178 8.70 2.35 7.79
C VAL A 178 9.90 1.48 7.41
N LYS A 179 11.08 1.94 7.82
CA LYS A 179 12.35 1.35 7.40
C LYS A 179 12.55 -0.04 7.99
N GLY A 180 12.80 -1.02 7.14
CA GLY A 180 13.04 -2.42 7.49
C GLY A 180 11.78 -3.18 7.89
N ALA A 181 10.58 -2.65 7.62
CA ALA A 181 9.32 -3.34 7.90
C ALA A 181 8.80 -4.08 6.66
N GLY A 182 8.19 -5.26 6.87
CA GLY A 182 7.47 -5.99 5.83
C GLY A 182 5.99 -5.59 5.71
N HIS A 183 5.18 -6.47 5.13
CA HIS A 183 3.75 -6.22 4.89
C HIS A 183 2.96 -5.83 6.14
N VAL A 184 3.18 -6.55 7.25
CA VAL A 184 2.53 -6.32 8.55
C VAL A 184 3.45 -5.46 9.42
N VAL A 185 3.47 -4.15 9.14
CA VAL A 185 4.49 -3.21 9.64
C VAL A 185 4.69 -3.29 11.15
N GLU A 186 3.60 -3.37 11.90
CA GLU A 186 3.56 -3.43 13.37
C GLU A 186 4.19 -4.70 13.95
N ILE A 187 4.26 -5.81 13.21
CA ILE A 187 4.95 -7.03 13.65
C ILE A 187 6.48 -6.86 13.50
N TYR A 188 6.92 -6.21 12.42
CA TYR A 188 8.36 -6.04 12.16
C TYR A 188 8.97 -4.85 12.93
N LYS A 189 8.20 -3.76 13.07
CA LYS A 189 8.64 -2.46 13.59
C LYS A 189 7.57 -1.83 14.49
N PRO A 190 7.22 -2.47 15.62
CA PRO A 190 6.12 -2.02 16.49
C PRO A 190 6.33 -0.62 17.04
N LYS A 191 7.57 -0.28 17.43
CA LYS A 191 7.90 1.03 18.01
C LYS A 191 7.76 2.15 16.99
N GLU A 192 8.29 1.95 15.79
CA GLU A 192 8.21 2.92 14.70
C GLU A 192 6.78 3.10 14.20
N ALA A 193 6.03 2.00 14.07
CA ALA A 193 4.60 2.04 13.73
C ALA A 193 3.81 2.84 14.77
N PHE A 194 4.03 2.58 16.05
CA PHE A 194 3.36 3.30 17.14
C PHE A 194 3.69 4.80 17.12
N VAL A 195 4.96 5.17 17.01
CA VAL A 195 5.38 6.58 16.95
C VAL A 195 4.79 7.29 15.72
N LEU A 196 4.76 6.64 14.56
CA LEU A 196 4.16 7.20 13.34
C LEU A 196 2.67 7.52 13.55
N VAL A 197 1.91 6.54 14.05
CA VAL A 197 0.46 6.69 14.28
C VAL A 197 0.18 7.71 15.37
N GLN A 198 0.90 7.66 16.50
CA GLN A 198 0.77 8.62 17.59
C GLN A 198 1.04 10.05 17.11
N ARG A 199 2.09 10.26 16.31
CA ARG A 199 2.40 11.58 15.73
C ARG A 199 1.28 12.08 14.82
N TRP A 200 0.72 11.22 13.98
CA TRP A 200 -0.37 11.60 13.08
C TRP A 200 -1.67 11.96 13.80
N PHE A 201 -1.97 11.31 14.93
CA PHE A 201 -3.08 11.72 15.80
C PHE A 201 -2.78 13.05 16.50
N SER A 202 -1.55 13.23 16.98
CA SER A 202 -1.14 14.43 17.73
C SER A 202 -1.04 15.68 16.84
N SER A 203 -0.75 15.53 15.54
CA SER A 203 -0.60 16.66 14.63
C SER A 203 -1.89 17.47 14.41
N GLN A 204 -3.05 16.97 14.85
CA GLN A 204 -4.32 17.70 14.84
C GLN A 204 -4.51 18.60 16.06
N ALA A 205 -3.82 18.32 17.17
CA ALA A 205 -3.94 19.10 18.41
C ALA A 205 -3.17 20.43 18.37
N LEU A 206 -2.28 20.62 17.38
CA LEU A 206 -1.44 21.81 17.25
C LEU A 206 -1.93 22.81 16.18
N SER A 207 -3.11 22.59 15.58
CA SER A 207 -3.67 23.50 14.56
C SER A 207 -4.85 24.35 15.05
N SER A 208 -5.14 24.35 16.36
CA SER A 208 -6.25 25.13 16.94
C SER A 208 -5.83 26.35 17.75
N ASP A 209 -4.54 26.64 17.90
CA ASP A 209 -4.04 27.87 18.54
C ASP A 209 -2.90 28.47 17.72
N SER A 210 -3.22 29.37 16.79
CA SER A 210 -2.32 30.34 16.15
C SER A 210 -3.15 31.50 15.60
#